data_AF-A0AAV6D5E2-F1
#
_entry.id   AF-A0AAV6D5E2-F1
#
_cell.length_a   1.000
_cell.length_b   1.000
_cell.length_c   1.000
_cell.angle_alpha   90.00
_cell.angle_beta   90.00
_cell.angle_gamma   90.00
#
_symmetry.space_group_name_H-M   'P 1'
#
loop_
_entity.id
_entity.type
_entity.pdbx_description
1 polymer ?
#
loop_
_entity_poly.entity_id
_entity_poly.type
_entity_poly.pdbx_seq_one_letter_code
_entity_poly.pdbx_strand_id
1 'polypeptide(L)'
;MNSFVLRYIKIIEMTGVLMRIFSFSLVSWLGPQSPFMFVWVFNTIDAVMLTWCATLKRDRAYITLNGFWILVGIIGILRAGNILR
;
A
#
# COMPACT_ATOMS: atom_id res chain seq x y z
N MET A 1 6.82 -3.27 25.32
CA MET A 1 6.31 -2.96 23.97
C MET A 1 6.35 -1.45 23.81
N ASN A 2 7.22 -0.90 22.96
CA ASN A 2 7.63 0.51 23.00
C ASN A 2 6.44 1.49 22.84
N SER A 3 6.17 2.28 23.88
CA SER A 3 5.17 3.37 23.89
C SER A 3 5.42 4.42 22.82
N PHE A 4 6.67 4.59 22.38
CA PHE A 4 7.05 5.45 21.27
C PHE A 4 6.44 5.01 19.93
N VAL A 5 6.43 3.71 19.63
CA VAL A 5 5.94 3.18 18.36
C VAL A 5 4.42 3.32 18.27
N LEU A 6 3.69 3.09 19.38
CA LEU A 6 2.24 3.31 19.45
C LEU A 6 1.86 4.78 19.24
N ARG A 7 2.71 5.73 19.65
CA ARG A 7 2.45 7.17 19.52
C ARG A 7 2.45 7.65 18.07
N TYR A 8 3.33 7.09 17.23
CA TYR A 8 3.46 7.47 15.82
C TYR A 8 2.76 6.51 14.85
N ILE A 9 2.32 5.32 15.32
CA ILE A 9 1.60 4.34 14.50
C ILE A 9 0.38 4.95 13.80
N LYS A 10 -0.37 5.81 14.48
CA LYS A 10 -1.59 6.42 13.91
C LYS A 10 -1.28 7.43 12.80
N ILE A 11 -0.13 8.11 12.92
CA ILE A 11 0.38 9.04 11.90
C ILE A 11 0.87 8.23 10.69
N ILE A 12 1.64 7.18 10.93
CA ILE A 12 2.12 6.26 9.89
C ILE A 12 0.94 5.62 9.13
N GLU A 13 -0.11 5.18 9.85
CA GLU A 13 -1.34 4.68 9.25
C GLU A 13 -2.02 5.72 8.35
N MET A 14 -2.20 6.94 8.85
CA MET A 14 -2.83 8.01 8.07
C MET A 14 -1.99 8.42 6.86
N THR A 15 -0.67 8.48 7.01
CA THR A 15 0.25 8.74 5.88
C THR A 15 0.11 7.67 4.82
N GLY A 16 0.02 6.40 5.20
CA GLY A 16 -0.15 5.32 4.23
C GLY A 16 -1.50 5.35 3.51
N VAL A 17 -2.58 5.57 4.25
CA VAL A 17 -3.92 5.76 3.66
C VAL A 17 -3.95 6.95 2.68
N LEU A 18 -3.31 8.07 3.04
CA LEU A 18 -3.21 9.24 2.15
C LEU A 18 -2.37 8.93 0.90
N MET A 19 -1.25 8.24 1.06
CA MET A 19 -0.38 7.82 -0.04
C MET A 19 -1.12 6.90 -1.02
N ARG A 20 -2.01 6.05 -0.48
CA ARG A 20 -2.90 5.18 -1.26
C ARG A 20 -3.95 5.97 -2.04
N ILE A 21 -4.64 6.91 -1.40
CA ILE A 21 -5.64 7.77 -2.07
C ILE A 21 -4.98 8.57 -3.19
N PHE A 22 -3.78 9.10 -2.95
CA PHE A 22 -3.02 9.83 -3.95
C PHE A 22 -2.59 8.95 -5.12
N SER A 23 -2.10 7.73 -4.84
CA SER A 23 -1.76 6.72 -5.85
C SER A 23 -2.96 6.34 -6.73
N PHE A 24 -4.13 6.09 -6.14
CA PHE A 24 -5.35 5.77 -6.90
C PHE A 24 -5.87 6.97 -7.70
N SER A 25 -5.81 8.16 -7.13
CA SER A 25 -6.21 9.39 -7.82
C SER A 25 -5.31 9.67 -9.03
N LEU A 26 -3.99 9.50 -8.89
CA LEU A 26 -3.03 9.63 -9.99
C LEU A 26 -3.27 8.60 -11.10
N VAL A 27 -3.48 7.33 -10.74
CA VAL A 27 -3.80 6.26 -11.71
C VAL A 27 -5.12 6.54 -12.43
N SER A 28 -6.14 7.04 -11.72
CA SER A 28 -7.44 7.37 -12.30
C SER A 28 -7.39 8.56 -13.27
N TRP A 29 -6.45 9.50 -13.09
CA TRP A 29 -6.34 10.70 -13.93
C TRP A 29 -5.39 10.54 -15.11
N LEU A 30 -4.23 9.92 -14.90
CA LEU A 30 -3.18 9.83 -15.94
C LEU A 30 -3.38 8.67 -16.91
N GLY A 31 -4.35 7.78 -16.66
CA GLY A 31 -4.65 6.67 -17.55
C GLY A 31 -3.42 5.82 -17.90
N PRO A 32 -3.38 5.17 -19.08
CA PRO A 32 -2.30 4.26 -19.48
C PRO A 32 -0.93 4.92 -19.64
N GLN A 33 -0.84 6.26 -19.65
CA GLN A 33 0.41 7.00 -19.83
C GLN A 33 1.10 7.36 -18.51
N SER A 34 0.44 7.11 -17.37
CA SER A 34 1.07 7.26 -16.06
C SER A 34 2.21 6.25 -15.88
N PRO A 35 3.20 6.52 -15.01
CA PRO A 35 4.19 5.53 -14.61
C PRO A 35 3.50 4.48 -13.72
N PHE A 36 2.69 3.63 -14.34
CA PHE A 36 1.83 2.62 -13.72
C PHE A 36 2.67 1.77 -12.75
N MET A 37 3.86 1.34 -13.19
CA MET A 37 4.78 0.55 -12.38
C MET A 37 5.26 1.29 -11.12
N PHE A 38 5.52 2.59 -11.19
CA PHE A 38 5.95 3.38 -10.03
C PHE A 38 4.86 3.47 -8.96
N VAL A 39 3.62 3.72 -9.37
CA VAL A 39 2.48 3.80 -8.45
C VAL A 39 2.22 2.45 -7.78
N TRP A 40 2.32 1.36 -8.55
CA TRP A 40 2.16 0.01 -8.02
C TRP A 40 3.26 -0.39 -7.04
N VAL A 41 4.51 -0.02 -7.30
CA VAL A 41 5.63 -0.23 -6.36
C VAL A 41 5.43 0.58 -5.08
N PHE A 42 5.06 1.86 -5.19
CA PHE A 42 4.79 2.71 -4.02
C PHE A 42 3.63 2.18 -3.16
N ASN A 43 2.53 1.78 -3.80
CA ASN A 43 1.38 1.19 -3.10
C ASN A 43 1.72 -0.17 -2.45
N THR A 44 2.62 -0.95 -3.05
CA THR A 44 3.09 -2.22 -2.46
C THR A 44 3.95 -1.96 -1.22
N ILE A 45 4.87 -1.00 -1.28
CA ILE A 45 5.70 -0.59 -0.14
C ILE A 45 4.83 -0.09 1.02
N ASP A 46 3.83 0.74 0.71
CA ASP A 46 2.87 1.23 1.69
C ASP A 46 2.08 0.09 2.36
N ALA A 47 1.53 -0.83 1.57
CA ALA A 47 0.78 -1.96 2.09
C ALA A 47 1.63 -2.89 2.97
N VAL A 48 2.93 -3.06 2.66
CA VAL A 48 3.87 -3.79 3.53
C VAL A 48 4.08 -3.06 4.86
N MET A 49 4.28 -1.73 4.82
CA MET A 49 4.46 -0.91 6.02
C MET A 49 3.23 -0.94 6.92
N LEU A 50 2.02 -0.80 6.35
CA LEU A 50 0.76 -0.88 7.08
C LEU A 50 0.49 -2.28 7.64
N THR A 51 0.85 -3.34 6.90
CA THR A 51 0.75 -4.72 7.39
C THR A 51 1.64 -4.94 8.61
N TRP A 52 2.85 -4.39 8.61
CA TRP A 52 3.77 -4.44 9.76
C TRP A 52 3.19 -3.70 10.97
N CYS A 53 2.67 -2.48 10.77
CA CYS A 53 2.01 -1.70 11.83
C CYS A 53 0.77 -2.42 12.40
N ALA A 54 -0.06 -3.01 11.54
CA ALA A 54 -1.26 -3.75 11.94
C ALA A 54 -0.91 -5.04 12.70
N THR A 55 0.16 -5.73 12.29
CA THR A 55 0.69 -6.91 12.99
C THR A 55 1.14 -6.56 14.40
N LEU A 56 1.81 -5.42 14.57
CA LEU A 56 2.23 -4.92 15.88
C LEU A 56 1.06 -4.58 16.80
N LYS A 57 -0.06 -4.09 16.23
CA LYS A 57 -1.32 -3.80 16.94
C LYS A 57 -2.23 -5.03 17.12
N ARG A 58 -1.87 -6.20 16.57
CA ARG A 58 -2.75 -7.40 16.47
C ARG A 58 -4.09 -7.13 15.78
N ASP A 59 -4.13 -6.16 14.88
CA ASP A 59 -5.36 -5.76 14.20
C ASP A 59 -5.60 -6.63 12.97
N ARG A 60 -6.31 -7.75 13.17
CA ARG A 60 -6.48 -8.80 12.14
C ARG A 60 -7.18 -8.30 10.88
N ALA A 61 -8.09 -7.35 11.00
CA ALA A 61 -8.81 -6.77 9.88
C ALA A 61 -7.84 -6.01 8.95
N TYR A 62 -6.97 -5.19 9.53
CA TYR A 62 -5.96 -4.43 8.78
C TYR A 62 -4.85 -5.31 8.22
N ILE A 63 -4.45 -6.39 8.90
CA ILE A 63 -3.49 -7.36 8.33
C ILE A 63 -4.09 -8.01 7.07
N THR A 64 -5.36 -8.40 7.13
CA THR A 64 -6.06 -9.03 6.00
C THR A 64 -6.22 -8.06 4.84
N LEU A 65 -6.68 -6.83 5.12
CA LEU A 65 -6.86 -5.79 4.11
C LEU A 65 -5.54 -5.44 3.43
N ASN A 66 -4.49 -5.15 4.20
CA ASN A 66 -3.21 -4.77 3.62
C ASN A 66 -2.51 -5.95 2.92
N GLY A 67 -2.65 -7.18 3.43
CA GLY A 67 -2.19 -8.39 2.76
C GLY A 67 -2.86 -8.61 1.40
N PHE A 68 -4.17 -8.42 1.30
CA PHE A 68 -4.89 -8.43 0.02
C PHE A 68 -4.32 -7.39 -0.95
N TRP A 69 -4.04 -6.20 -0.45
CA TRP A 69 -3.50 -5.11 -1.27
C TRP A 69 -2.06 -5.34 -1.73
N ILE A 70 -1.24 -6.06 -0.97
CA ILE A 70 0.09 -6.52 -1.42
C ILE A 70 -0.07 -7.46 -2.62
N LEU A 71 -1.01 -8.40 -2.56
CA LEU A 71 -1.27 -9.34 -3.67
C LEU A 71 -1.75 -8.60 -4.94
N VAL A 72 -2.71 -7.69 -4.79
CA VAL A 72 -3.18 -6.84 -5.90
C VAL A 72 -2.03 -5.96 -6.42
N GLY A 73 -1.18 -5.46 -5.53
CA GLY A 73 0.05 -4.73 -5.83
C GLY A 73 0.97 -5.50 -6.76
N ILE A 74 1.30 -6.74 -6.38
CA ILE A 74 2.15 -7.65 -7.16
C ILE A 74 1.53 -7.94 -8.54
N ILE A 75 0.24 -8.26 -8.60
CA ILE A 75 -0.46 -8.49 -9.87
C ILE A 75 -0.43 -7.24 -10.76
N GLY A 76 -0.60 -6.05 -10.17
CA GLY A 76 -0.51 -4.76 -10.85
C GLY A 76 0.89 -4.51 -11.44
N ILE A 77 1.95 -4.81 -10.69
CA ILE A 77 3.34 -4.72 -11.17
C ILE A 77 3.58 -5.70 -12.32
N LEU A 78 3.13 -6.95 -12.19
CA LEU A 78 3.32 -7.98 -13.22
C LEU A 78 2.57 -7.66 -14.52
N ARG A 79 1.36 -7.10 -14.41
CA ARG A 79 0.57 -6.63 -15.56
C ARG A 79 1.20 -5.38 -16.20
N ALA A 80 1.66 -4.42 -15.40
CA ALA A 80 2.35 -3.23 -15.89
C ALA A 80 3.71 -3.56 -16.54
N GLY A 81 4.39 -4.59 -16.05
CA GLY A 81 5.62 -5.14 -16.64
C GLY A 81 5.40 -5.96 -17.91
N ASN A 82 4.15 -6.11 -18.40
CA ASN A 82 3.80 -6.93 -19.56
C ASN A 82 4.18 -8.42 -19.40
N ILE A 83 4.39 -8.88 -18.17
CA ILE A 83 4.74 -10.28 -17.83
C ILE A 83 3.47 -11.14 -17.82
N LEU A 84 2.35 -10.57 -17.35
CA LEU A 84 1.02 -11.15 -17.46
C LEU A 84 0.26 -10.40 -18.56
N ARG A 85 0.09 -11.05 -19.72
CA ARG A 85 -0.65 -10.54 -20.87
C ARG A 85 -2.13 -10.90 -20.79
#